data_AF-A0A843GX56-F1
#
_entry.id   AF-A0A843GX56-F1
#
_cell.length_a   1.000
_cell.length_b   1.000
_cell.length_c   1.000
_cell.angle_alpha   90.00
_cell.angle_beta   90.00
_cell.angle_gamma   90.00
#
_symmetry.space_group_name_H-M   'P 1'
#
loop_
_entity.id
_entity.type
_entity.pdbx_description
1 polymer ?
#
loop_
_entity_poly.entity_id
_entity_poly.type
_entity_poly.pdbx_seq_one_letter_code
_entity_poly.pdbx_strand_id
1 'polypeptide(L)'
;MTKEEFQGLVDSVKGRINETDAALISDDLLGVISTYNNLIDEVETLKAERDALAAEKEELLKVNGKLFQKVGFENEEAPAEEAAVEEVEEEIKLEDIIDEKGDMIEDGEI
;
A
#
# COMPACT_ATOMS: atom_id res chain seq x y z
N MET A 1 -23.23 6.01 -2.60
CA MET A 1 -24.31 6.56 -1.77
C MET A 1 -23.92 7.97 -1.40
N THR A 2 -24.69 8.95 -1.85
CA THR A 2 -24.48 10.36 -1.50
C THR A 2 -25.13 10.67 -0.15
N LYS A 3 -24.78 11.82 0.43
CA LYS A 3 -25.32 12.26 1.73
C LYS A 3 -26.85 12.46 1.68
N GLU A 4 -27.36 12.91 0.53
CA GLU A 4 -28.80 13.08 0.29
C GLU A 4 -29.53 11.74 0.18
N GLU A 5 -28.93 10.75 -0.49
CA GLU A 5 -29.50 9.41 -0.60
C GLU A 5 -29.63 8.73 0.77
N PHE A 6 -28.65 8.96 1.65
CA PHE A 6 -28.66 8.44 3.02
C PHE A 6 -29.74 9.10 3.89
N GLN A 7 -29.89 10.43 3.79
CA GLN A 7 -30.90 11.18 4.55
C GLN A 7 -32.33 10.73 4.19
N GLY A 8 -32.60 10.49 2.90
CA GLY A 8 -33.92 9.99 2.46
C GLY A 8 -34.27 8.60 3.01
N LEU A 9 -33.28 7.72 3.18
CA LEU A 9 -33.45 6.42 3.82
C LEU A 9 -33.79 6.55 5.31
N VAL A 10 -33.13 7.47 6.03
CA VAL A 10 -33.40 7.75 7.45
C VAL A 10 -34.84 8.22 7.66
N ASP A 11 -35.33 9.13 6.81
CA ASP A 11 -36.68 9.68 6.93
C ASP A 11 -37.76 8.61 6.60
N SER A 12 -37.49 7.74 5.63
CA SER A 12 -38.38 6.61 5.31
C SER A 12 -38.47 5.59 6.44
N VAL A 13 -37.39 5.37 7.19
CA VAL A 13 -37.38 4.45 8.33
C VAL A 13 -38.16 5.06 9.50
N LYS A 14 -37.98 6.35 9.81
CA LYS A 14 -38.73 7.06 10.86
C LYS A 14 -40.25 6.99 10.68
N GLY A 15 -40.74 7.06 9.45
CA GLY A 15 -42.19 7.01 9.16
C GLY A 15 -42.85 5.64 9.39
N ARG A 16 -42.07 4.56 9.57
CA ARG A 16 -42.57 3.18 9.71
C ARG A 16 -42.55 2.65 11.14
N ILE A 17 -42.19 3.48 12.13
CA ILE A 17 -41.92 3.06 13.50
C ILE A 17 -42.80 3.84 14.51
N ASN A 18 -43.41 3.11 15.44
CA ASN A 18 -44.17 3.61 16.60
C ASN A 18 -43.25 4.23 17.67
N GLU A 19 -43.71 5.23 18.43
CA GLU A 19 -42.86 6.12 19.27
C GLU A 19 -41.84 5.42 20.18
N THR A 20 -42.18 4.27 20.78
CA THR A 20 -41.26 3.51 21.65
C THR A 20 -40.16 2.81 20.84
N ASP A 21 -40.53 2.18 19.73
CA ASP A 21 -39.59 1.53 18.83
C ASP A 21 -38.77 2.59 18.05
N ALA A 22 -39.31 3.80 17.88
CA ALA A 22 -38.68 4.91 17.17
C ALA A 22 -37.50 5.47 17.95
N ALA A 23 -37.59 5.50 19.29
CA ALA A 23 -36.48 5.90 20.14
C ALA A 23 -35.31 4.90 20.08
N LEU A 24 -35.60 3.60 20.20
CA LEU A 24 -34.60 2.52 20.12
C LEU A 24 -33.93 2.48 18.74
N ILE A 25 -34.73 2.55 17.67
CA ILE A 25 -34.18 2.56 16.31
C ILE A 25 -33.42 3.85 16.01
N SER A 26 -33.81 4.99 16.60
CA SER A 26 -33.04 6.23 16.47
C SER A 26 -31.66 6.11 17.11
N ASP A 27 -31.54 5.48 18.27
CA ASP A 27 -30.26 5.24 18.92
C ASP A 27 -29.38 4.28 18.11
N ASP A 28 -29.95 3.18 17.60
CA ASP A 28 -29.24 2.25 16.73
C ASP A 28 -28.75 2.93 15.43
N LEU A 29 -29.60 3.75 14.81
CA LEU A 29 -29.24 4.53 13.61
C LEU A 29 -28.15 5.55 13.90
N LEU A 30 -28.21 6.24 15.05
CA LEU A 30 -27.14 7.17 15.46
C LEU A 30 -25.82 6.43 15.68
N GLY A 31 -25.86 5.23 16.27
CA GLY A 31 -24.69 4.36 16.41
C GLY A 31 -24.09 4.00 15.05
N VAL A 32 -24.92 3.54 14.12
CA VAL A 32 -24.49 3.21 12.75
C VAL A 32 -23.91 4.44 12.03
N ILE A 33 -24.56 5.60 12.14
CA ILE A 33 -24.07 6.85 11.53
C ILE A 33 -22.70 7.23 12.08
N SER A 34 -22.53 7.17 13.40
CA SER A 34 -21.26 7.48 14.06
C SER A 34 -20.15 6.56 13.58
N THR A 35 -20.40 5.24 13.58
CA THR A 35 -19.44 4.24 13.07
C THR A 35 -19.12 4.46 11.59
N TYR A 36 -20.14 4.76 10.78
CA TYR A 36 -19.95 4.97 9.34
C TYR A 36 -19.13 6.22 9.04
N ASN A 37 -19.37 7.32 9.76
CA ASN A 37 -18.57 8.55 9.63
C ASN A 37 -17.11 8.29 10.04
N ASN A 38 -16.87 7.61 11.16
CA ASN A 38 -15.51 7.27 11.59
C ASN A 38 -14.77 6.41 10.54
N LEU A 39 -15.47 5.43 9.96
CA LEU A 39 -14.90 4.59 8.89
C LEU A 39 -14.61 5.38 7.61
N ILE A 40 -15.46 6.35 7.26
CA ILE A 40 -15.19 7.25 6.12
C ILE A 40 -13.92 8.05 6.39
N ASP A 41 -13.80 8.67 7.56
CA ASP A 41 -12.63 9.49 7.93
C ASP A 41 -11.34 8.66 7.92
N GLU A 42 -11.40 7.42 8.40
CA GLU A 42 -10.28 6.46 8.35
C GLU A 42 -9.91 6.09 6.91
N VAL A 43 -10.89 5.82 6.05
CA VAL A 43 -10.64 5.54 4.62
C VAL A 43 -10.02 6.74 3.91
N GLU A 44 -10.47 7.97 4.20
CA GLU A 44 -9.88 9.18 3.65
C GLU A 44 -8.43 9.36 4.09
N THR A 45 -8.14 9.08 5.36
CA THR A 45 -6.77 9.11 5.92
C THR A 45 -5.86 8.08 5.24
N LEU A 46 -6.29 6.82 5.18
CA LEU A 46 -5.54 5.74 4.52
C LEU A 46 -5.30 6.03 3.03
N LYS A 47 -6.27 6.67 2.36
CA LYS A 47 -6.11 7.07 0.96
C LYS A 47 -5.02 8.13 0.80
N ALA A 48 -4.99 9.13 1.68
CA ALA A 48 -3.96 10.17 1.68
C ALA A 48 -2.57 9.58 1.96
N GLU A 49 -2.45 8.66 2.93
CA GLU A 49 -1.20 7.96 3.21
C GLU A 49 -0.73 7.11 2.02
N ARG A 50 -1.64 6.39 1.35
CA ARG A 50 -1.33 5.61 0.15
C ARG A 50 -0.84 6.51 -0.99
N ASP A 51 -1.47 7.67 -1.19
CA ASP A 51 -1.03 8.64 -2.19
C ASP A 51 0.37 9.22 -1.87
N ALA A 52 0.65 9.50 -0.59
CA ALA A 52 1.97 9.95 -0.15
C ALA A 52 3.05 8.88 -0.37
N LEU A 53 2.80 7.64 0.05
CA LEU A 53 3.72 6.51 -0.16
C LEU A 53 3.98 6.24 -1.65
N ALA A 54 2.98 6.43 -2.50
CA ALA A 54 3.16 6.29 -3.95
C ALA A 54 4.10 7.36 -4.51
N ALA A 55 3.98 8.61 -4.04
CA ALA A 55 4.87 9.69 -4.43
C ALA A 55 6.31 9.46 -3.93
N GLU A 56 6.48 9.05 -2.66
CA GLU A 56 7.79 8.70 -2.10
C GLU A 56 8.46 7.56 -2.87
N LYS A 57 7.69 6.52 -3.24
CA LYS A 57 8.19 5.43 -4.08
C LYS A 57 8.71 5.93 -5.42
N GLU A 58 7.98 6.81 -6.09
CA GLU A 58 8.39 7.38 -7.38
C GLU A 58 9.69 8.21 -7.24
N GLU A 59 9.79 8.99 -6.18
CA GLU A 59 11.00 9.76 -5.87
C GLU A 59 12.20 8.85 -5.60
N LEU A 60 12.02 7.80 -4.79
CA LEU A 60 13.06 6.81 -4.51
C LEU A 60 13.52 6.09 -5.77
N LEU A 61 12.60 5.69 -6.66
CA LEU A 61 12.96 5.08 -7.94
C LEU A 61 13.79 6.05 -8.80
N LYS A 62 13.42 7.33 -8.83
CA LYS A 62 14.16 8.36 -9.56
C LYS A 62 15.56 8.60 -8.98
N VAL A 63 15.67 8.65 -7.65
CA VAL A 63 16.97 8.81 -6.96
C VAL A 63 17.83 7.58 -7.18
N ASN A 64 17.27 6.38 -7.05
CA ASN A 64 17.96 5.12 -7.28
C ASN A 64 18.47 5.04 -8.74
N GLY A 65 17.63 5.36 -9.73
CA GLY A 65 18.07 5.39 -11.13
C GLY A 65 19.24 6.37 -11.38
N LYS A 66 19.24 7.54 -10.74
CA LYS A 66 20.37 8.48 -10.80
C LYS A 66 21.63 7.96 -10.12
N LEU A 67 21.48 7.30 -8.97
CA LEU A 67 22.60 6.68 -8.25
C LEU A 67 23.19 5.54 -9.06
N PHE A 68 22.36 4.68 -9.64
CA PHE A 68 22.78 3.60 -10.52
C PHE A 68 23.58 4.13 -11.71
N GLN A 69 23.12 5.21 -12.36
CA GLN A 69 23.90 5.86 -13.41
C GLN A 69 25.26 6.36 -12.87
N LYS A 70 25.28 7.11 -11.76
CA LYS A 70 26.55 7.65 -11.22
C LYS A 70 27.54 6.56 -10.83
N VAL A 71 27.10 5.56 -10.07
CA VAL A 71 27.96 4.46 -9.59
C VAL A 71 28.33 3.51 -10.73
N GLY A 72 27.40 3.26 -11.67
CA GLY A 72 27.66 2.46 -12.87
C GLY A 72 28.71 3.09 -13.78
N PHE A 73 28.66 4.40 -14.00
CA PHE A 73 29.66 5.11 -14.81
C PHE A 73 31.00 5.32 -14.07
N GLU A 74 31.00 5.49 -12.74
CA GLU A 74 32.25 5.59 -11.95
C GLU A 74 33.05 4.27 -11.96
N ASN A 75 32.41 3.12 -12.18
CA ASN A 75 33.07 1.83 -12.39
C ASN A 75 33.50 1.56 -13.84
N GLU A 76 33.02 2.33 -14.82
CA GLU A 76 33.41 2.22 -16.24
C GLU A 76 34.67 3.04 -16.60
N GLU A 77 35.18 3.89 -15.69
CA GLU A 77 36.46 4.62 -15.86
C GLU A 77 37.71 3.79 -15.44
N ALA A 78 37.58 2.47 -15.28
CA ALA A 78 38.72 1.57 -15.30
C ALA A 78 39.15 1.33 -16.76
N PRO A 79 40.45 1.40 -17.09
CA PRO A 79 40.92 1.53 -18.47
C PRO A 79 40.48 0.34 -19.33
N ALA A 80 40.03 0.66 -20.53
CA ALA A 80 39.66 -0.29 -21.58
C ALA A 80 40.83 -1.23 -21.93
N GLU A 81 40.74 -2.48 -21.51
CA GLU A 81 41.39 -3.61 -22.17
C GLU A 81 40.36 -4.73 -22.40
N GLU A 82 40.06 -4.93 -23.68
CA GLU A 82 39.60 -6.18 -24.32
C GLU A 82 38.23 -6.78 -23.93
N ALA A 83 37.29 -6.54 -24.86
CA ALA A 83 36.10 -7.31 -25.19
C ALA A 83 36.04 -8.79 -24.73
N ALA A 84 35.04 -9.10 -23.90
CA ALA A 84 34.17 -10.27 -24.06
C ALA A 84 32.83 -9.97 -23.37
N VAL A 85 31.77 -9.84 -24.16
CA VAL A 85 30.39 -9.92 -23.66
C VAL A 85 30.13 -11.40 -23.37
N GLU A 86 30.29 -11.83 -22.13
CA GLU A 86 29.58 -12.99 -21.60
C GLU A 86 28.51 -12.45 -20.65
N GLU A 87 27.28 -12.33 -21.16
CA GLU A 87 26.10 -12.27 -20.31
C GLU A 87 25.99 -13.61 -19.56
N VAL A 88 26.59 -13.67 -18.38
CA VAL A 88 26.21 -14.67 -17.38
C VAL A 88 25.13 -14.00 -16.53
N GLU A 89 23.88 -14.10 -16.99
CA GLU A 89 22.73 -13.99 -16.08
C GLU A 89 22.81 -15.19 -15.13
N GLU A 90 23.49 -15.03 -14.00
CA GLU A 90 23.30 -15.92 -12.87
C GLU A 90 21.88 -15.65 -12.33
N GLU A 91 20.89 -16.40 -12.84
CA GLU A 91 19.59 -16.52 -12.21
C GLU A 91 19.78 -17.07 -10.79
N ILE A 92 19.81 -16.18 -9.80
CA ILE A 92 19.79 -16.56 -8.37
C ILE A 92 18.44 -17.26 -8.13
N LYS A 93 18.47 -18.55 -7.80
CA LYS A 93 17.25 -19.30 -7.53
C LYS A 93 16.85 -19.08 -6.08
N LEU A 94 15.56 -19.16 -5.78
CA LEU A 94 15.09 -19.05 -4.39
C LEU A 94 15.71 -20.13 -3.49
N GLU A 95 16.08 -21.27 -4.06
CA GLU A 95 16.79 -22.35 -3.37
C GLU A 95 18.19 -21.93 -2.86
N ASP A 96 18.78 -20.87 -3.43
CA ASP A 96 20.07 -20.33 -3.01
C ASP A 96 19.94 -19.36 -1.82
N ILE A 97 18.71 -18.94 -1.51
CA ILE A 97 18.39 -17.94 -0.47
C ILE A 97 17.64 -18.59 0.71
N ILE A 98 16.84 -19.62 0.44
CA ILE A 98 15.89 -20.21 1.40
C ILE A 98 16.02 -21.73 1.40
N ASP A 99 16.17 -22.31 2.59
CA ASP A 99 16.24 -23.77 2.76
C ASP A 99 14.87 -24.46 2.58
N GLU A 100 14.86 -25.80 2.51
CA GLU A 100 13.61 -26.58 2.36
C GLU A 100 12.59 -26.39 3.50
N LYS A 101 12.97 -25.71 4.59
CA LYS A 101 12.14 -25.41 5.76
C LYS A 101 11.64 -23.97 5.77
N GLY A 102 12.10 -23.13 4.84
CA GLY A 102 11.67 -21.74 4.72
C GLY A 102 12.55 -20.74 5.47
N ASP A 103 13.71 -21.17 5.99
CA ASP A 103 14.63 -20.31 6.72
C ASP A 103 15.65 -19.68 5.76
N MET A 104 16.00 -18.40 5.98
CA MET A 104 17.01 -17.70 5.17
C MET A 104 18.41 -18.21 5.52
N ILE A 105 19.21 -18.49 4.49
CA ILE A 105 20.60 -18.89 4.64
C ILE A 105 21.44 -17.61 4.83
N GLU A 106 21.82 -17.27 6.06
CA GLU A 106 22.67 -16.10 6.35
C GLU A 106 24.11 -16.38 5.89
N ASP A 107 24.63 -15.52 5.01
CA ASP A 107 25.98 -15.58 4.45
C ASP A 107 27.06 -15.52 5.56
N GLY A 108 27.72 -16.64 5.81
CA GLY A 108 28.79 -16.78 6.78
C GLY A 108 29.57 -18.07 6.60
N GLU A 109 30.74 -17.95 5.96
CA GLU A 109 31.76 -18.98 5.64
C GLU A 109 31.62 -19.72 4.30
N ILE A 110 32.09 -19.07 3.22
CA ILE A 110 33.01 -19.69 2.23
C ILE A 110 34.17 -18.73 1.97
#